data_AF-A0A6I6GTG3-F1
#
_entry.id   AF-A0A6I6GTG3-F1
#
_cell.length_a   1.000
_cell.length_b   1.000
_cell.length_c   1.000
_cell.angle_alpha   90.00
_cell.angle_beta   90.00
_cell.angle_gamma   90.00
#
_symmetry.space_group_name_H-M   'P 1'
#
loop_
_entity.id
_entity.type
_entity.pdbx_description
1 polymer ?
#
loop_
_entity_poly.entity_id
_entity_poly.type
_entity_poly.pdbx_seq_one_letter_code
_entity_poly.pdbx_strand_id
1 'polypeptide(L)'
;MIAANYDLRYDSLAPAFKKQLAGQLTNPLTFDNSLDSLSKYLTIKTSADKRIKFYSWDDIGGGTWHNINCIAQFKTDNGKIIVQQLNTENTDSIDFTDSGLYEVHEIFINGTKYYLTFASGTHGSGHQLKIVQIFSITSDKLVKCKSCFADNIDLIIKYPRSDKAHLVFNERTTEISYSEFKLDDDNGFYRSTGKINTLKLIDGKFTTR
;
A
#
# COMPACT_ATOMS: atom_id res chain seq x y z
N MET A 1 1.14 -17.89 -23.78
CA MET A 1 -0.07 -17.81 -22.92
C MET A 1 -1.07 -16.96 -23.71
N ILE A 2 -2.20 -17.52 -24.13
CA ILE A 2 -3.21 -16.73 -24.86
C ILE A 2 -3.89 -15.83 -23.82
N ALA A 3 -3.77 -14.51 -23.98
CA ALA A 3 -4.46 -13.57 -23.11
C ALA A 3 -5.97 -13.72 -23.30
N ALA A 4 -6.73 -13.80 -22.20
CA ALA A 4 -8.19 -13.74 -22.26
C ALA A 4 -8.63 -12.42 -22.91
N ASN A 5 -9.77 -12.43 -23.61
CA ASN A 5 -10.39 -11.19 -24.08
C ASN A 5 -10.65 -10.24 -22.89
N TYR A 6 -10.57 -8.94 -23.15
CA TYR A 6 -10.76 -7.84 -22.20
C TYR A 6 -12.01 -8.07 -21.33
N ASP A 7 -13.18 -8.24 -21.92
CA ASP A 7 -14.45 -8.39 -21.16
C ASP A 7 -14.40 -9.60 -20.21
N LEU A 8 -13.91 -10.75 -20.70
CA LEU A 8 -13.78 -11.96 -19.89
C LEU A 8 -12.82 -11.75 -18.71
N ARG A 9 -11.72 -11.01 -18.92
CA ARG A 9 -10.75 -10.71 -17.88
C ARG A 9 -11.38 -9.89 -16.76
N TYR A 10 -12.08 -8.82 -17.08
CA TYR A 10 -12.57 -7.86 -16.09
C TYR A 10 -13.92 -8.25 -15.50
N ASP A 11 -14.85 -8.80 -16.29
CA ASP A 11 -16.19 -9.13 -15.82
C ASP A 11 -16.22 -10.43 -15.03
N SER A 12 -15.27 -11.34 -15.30
CA SER A 12 -15.29 -12.69 -14.72
C SER A 12 -13.99 -13.05 -14.00
N LEU A 13 -12.83 -12.99 -14.68
CA LEU A 13 -11.60 -13.57 -14.13
C LEU A 13 -11.01 -12.76 -12.96
N ALA A 14 -10.93 -11.44 -13.06
CA ALA A 14 -10.38 -10.60 -11.99
C ALA A 14 -11.25 -10.63 -10.72
N PRO A 15 -12.59 -10.48 -10.79
CA PRO A 15 -13.46 -10.66 -9.61
C PRO A 15 -13.39 -12.08 -9.03
N ALA A 16 -13.38 -13.11 -9.89
CA ALA A 16 -13.27 -14.49 -9.44
C ALA A 16 -11.94 -14.77 -8.74
N PHE A 17 -10.83 -14.28 -9.29
CA PHE A 17 -9.52 -14.39 -8.68
C PHE A 17 -9.47 -13.69 -7.31
N LYS A 18 -9.92 -12.43 -7.22
CA LYS A 18 -9.98 -11.68 -5.96
C LYS A 18 -10.77 -12.44 -4.90
N LYS A 19 -11.96 -12.93 -5.26
CA LYS A 19 -12.83 -13.71 -4.36
C LYS A 19 -12.19 -15.03 -3.93
N GLN A 20 -11.61 -15.77 -4.87
CA GLN A 20 -10.97 -17.05 -4.57
C GLN A 20 -9.75 -16.85 -3.68
N LEU A 21 -8.89 -15.88 -3.98
CA LEU A 21 -7.73 -15.54 -3.16
C LEU A 21 -8.15 -15.18 -1.73
N ALA A 22 -9.08 -14.24 -1.57
CA ALA A 22 -9.59 -13.84 -0.26
C ALA A 22 -10.13 -15.04 0.55
N GLY A 23 -10.88 -15.92 -0.11
CA GLY A 23 -11.39 -17.15 0.51
C GLY A 23 -10.26 -18.10 0.95
N GLN A 24 -9.27 -18.35 0.09
CA GLN A 24 -8.15 -19.23 0.42
C GLN A 24 -7.29 -18.67 1.57
N LEU A 25 -7.12 -17.35 1.63
CA LEU A 25 -6.38 -16.68 2.71
C LEU A 25 -7.07 -16.79 4.09
N THR A 26 -8.33 -17.24 4.16
CA THR A 26 -8.96 -17.53 5.45
C THR A 26 -8.43 -18.82 6.08
N ASN A 27 -7.81 -19.71 5.30
CA ASN A 27 -7.19 -20.93 5.81
C ASN A 27 -5.91 -20.57 6.58
N PRO A 28 -5.80 -20.89 7.88
CA PRO A 28 -4.62 -20.58 8.68
C PRO A 28 -3.32 -21.14 8.13
N LEU A 29 -3.35 -22.26 7.40
CA LEU A 29 -2.16 -22.86 6.79
C LEU A 29 -1.51 -21.94 5.73
N THR A 30 -2.28 -21.04 5.10
CA THR A 30 -1.72 -20.06 4.17
C THR A 30 -0.95 -18.95 4.88
N PHE A 31 -1.28 -18.69 6.16
CA PHE A 31 -0.63 -17.65 6.95
C PHE A 31 0.82 -18.00 7.30
N ASP A 32 1.15 -19.28 7.48
CA ASP A 32 2.52 -19.70 7.80
C ASP A 32 3.32 -20.11 6.54
N ASN A 33 2.67 -20.21 5.38
CA ASN A 33 3.28 -20.60 4.10
C ASN A 33 3.82 -19.38 3.33
N SER A 34 4.96 -19.49 2.65
CA SER A 34 5.52 -18.40 1.83
C SER A 34 4.79 -18.17 0.50
N LEU A 35 4.04 -19.18 0.03
CA LEU A 35 3.29 -19.19 -1.22
C LEU A 35 4.17 -18.87 -2.44
N ASP A 36 5.37 -19.45 -2.52
CA ASP A 36 6.43 -19.14 -3.50
C ASP A 36 5.99 -19.18 -4.97
N SER A 37 5.04 -20.05 -5.32
CA SER A 37 4.48 -20.10 -6.67
C SER A 37 3.58 -18.91 -6.96
N LEU A 38 2.82 -18.46 -5.96
CA LEU A 38 1.91 -17.32 -6.07
C LEU A 38 2.68 -16.00 -6.07
N SER A 39 3.76 -15.89 -5.29
CA SER A 39 4.60 -14.68 -5.21
C SER A 39 5.30 -14.30 -6.52
N LYS A 40 5.25 -15.18 -7.55
CA LYS A 40 5.69 -14.88 -8.92
C LYS A 40 4.71 -14.00 -9.68
N TYR A 41 3.45 -13.96 -9.25
CA TYR A 41 2.35 -13.27 -9.93
C TYR A 41 1.79 -12.08 -9.14
N LEU A 42 2.06 -12.03 -7.84
CA LEU A 42 1.65 -10.94 -6.97
C LEU A 42 2.75 -10.62 -5.96
N THR A 43 2.74 -9.38 -5.48
CA THR A 43 3.67 -8.93 -4.45
C THR A 43 3.17 -9.42 -3.09
N ILE A 44 3.96 -10.25 -2.41
CA ILE A 44 3.70 -10.69 -1.03
C ILE A 44 4.71 -10.03 -0.11
N LYS A 45 4.23 -9.32 0.92
CA LYS A 45 5.08 -8.70 1.93
C LYS A 45 4.62 -9.09 3.32
N THR A 46 5.53 -9.67 4.09
CA THR A 46 5.29 -10.12 5.47
C THR A 46 6.02 -9.19 6.42
N SER A 47 5.39 -8.80 7.53
CA SER A 47 6.07 -8.08 8.61
C SER A 47 7.17 -8.95 9.24
N ALA A 48 8.17 -8.33 9.86
CA ALA A 48 9.29 -9.06 10.45
C ALA A 48 8.85 -9.99 11.60
N ASP A 49 7.84 -9.58 12.36
CA ASP A 49 7.18 -10.33 13.43
C ASP A 49 6.21 -11.40 12.93
N LYS A 50 6.01 -11.51 11.60
CA LYS A 50 5.12 -12.47 10.94
C LYS A 50 3.68 -12.38 11.43
N ARG A 51 3.22 -11.22 11.92
CA ARG A 51 1.83 -11.01 12.33
C ARG A 51 0.93 -10.51 11.21
N ILE A 52 1.48 -9.95 10.14
CA ILE A 52 0.71 -9.51 8.97
C ILE A 52 1.41 -9.84 7.65
N LYS A 53 0.59 -10.18 6.65
CA LYS A 53 0.96 -10.32 5.25
C LYS A 53 0.08 -9.44 4.37
N PHE A 54 0.69 -8.82 3.39
CA PHE A 54 0.02 -8.06 2.34
C PHE A 54 0.20 -8.78 1.00
N TYR A 55 -0.89 -8.87 0.25
CA TYR A 55 -0.96 -9.47 -1.07
C TYR A 55 -1.43 -8.41 -2.05
N SER A 56 -0.56 -7.97 -2.95
CA SER A 56 -0.85 -6.89 -3.88
C SER A 56 -0.66 -7.30 -5.33
N TRP A 57 -1.64 -6.99 -6.18
CA TRP A 57 -1.60 -7.27 -7.61
C TRP A 57 -2.34 -6.20 -8.41
N ASP A 58 -1.91 -6.02 -9.64
CA ASP A 58 -2.56 -5.14 -10.59
C ASP A 58 -3.47 -6.00 -11.48
N ASP A 59 -4.79 -5.74 -11.49
CA ASP A 59 -5.68 -6.44 -12.42
C ASP A 59 -5.62 -5.86 -13.85
N ILE A 60 -4.88 -4.75 -14.03
CA ILE A 60 -4.62 -3.99 -15.26
C ILE A 60 -5.90 -3.32 -15.80
N GLY A 61 -6.95 -3.19 -14.97
CA GLY A 61 -8.18 -2.48 -15.28
C GLY A 61 -8.03 -0.97 -15.08
N GLY A 62 -9.07 -0.19 -15.38
CA GLY A 62 -9.10 1.25 -15.10
C GLY A 62 -8.27 2.15 -16.04
N GLY A 63 -7.64 1.56 -17.07
CA GLY A 63 -6.98 2.31 -18.15
C GLY A 63 -5.70 2.99 -17.68
N THR A 64 -5.66 4.32 -17.64
CA THR A 64 -4.46 5.03 -17.14
C THR A 64 -4.39 5.07 -15.62
N TRP A 65 -5.50 4.83 -14.92
CA TRP A 65 -5.55 4.67 -13.48
C TRP A 65 -5.86 3.21 -13.18
N HIS A 66 -4.85 2.46 -12.80
CA HIS A 66 -4.95 1.01 -12.68
C HIS A 66 -5.74 0.61 -11.44
N ASN A 67 -6.54 -0.45 -11.56
CA ASN A 67 -7.19 -1.11 -10.43
C ASN A 67 -6.17 -2.02 -9.72
N ILE A 68 -5.38 -1.42 -8.82
CA ILE A 68 -4.32 -2.13 -8.10
C ILE A 68 -4.85 -2.59 -6.75
N ASN A 69 -5.04 -3.89 -6.59
CA ASN A 69 -5.67 -4.51 -5.43
C ASN A 69 -4.66 -4.86 -4.33
N CYS A 70 -5.09 -4.76 -3.06
CA CYS A 70 -4.34 -5.18 -1.89
C CYS A 70 -5.24 -5.87 -0.84
N ILE A 71 -4.85 -7.06 -0.42
CA ILE A 71 -5.46 -7.81 0.70
C ILE A 71 -4.44 -7.92 1.83
N ALA A 72 -4.87 -7.63 3.06
CA ALA A 72 -4.15 -7.98 4.27
C ALA A 72 -4.66 -9.30 4.85
N GLN A 73 -3.74 -10.14 5.30
CA GLN A 73 -4.01 -11.31 6.14
C GLN A 73 -3.22 -11.13 7.45
N PHE A 74 -3.87 -11.15 8.60
CA PHE A 74 -3.21 -10.85 9.87
C PHE A 74 -3.71 -11.70 11.03
N LYS A 75 -2.84 -11.88 12.03
CA LYS A 75 -3.11 -12.62 13.26
C LYS A 75 -3.44 -11.66 14.40
N THR A 76 -4.67 -11.72 14.88
CA THR A 76 -5.16 -10.96 16.04
C THR A 76 -4.47 -11.41 17.33
N ASP A 77 -4.69 -10.70 18.44
CA ASP A 77 -4.07 -11.06 19.72
C ASP A 77 -4.59 -12.38 20.31
N ASN A 78 -5.80 -12.81 19.92
CA ASN A 78 -6.35 -14.13 20.29
C ASN A 78 -5.94 -15.25 19.30
N GLY A 79 -5.06 -14.98 18.35
CA GLY A 79 -4.54 -15.95 17.39
C GLY A 79 -5.44 -16.23 16.18
N LYS A 80 -6.58 -15.55 16.06
CA LYS A 80 -7.47 -15.65 14.90
C LYS A 80 -6.81 -15.04 13.66
N ILE A 81 -6.95 -15.70 12.52
CA ILE A 81 -6.52 -15.17 11.22
C ILE A 81 -7.69 -14.39 10.60
N ILE A 82 -7.43 -13.14 10.24
CA ILE A 82 -8.39 -12.26 9.57
C ILE A 82 -7.86 -11.91 8.18
N VAL A 83 -8.78 -11.84 7.21
CA VAL A 83 -8.52 -11.36 5.86
C VAL A 83 -9.30 -10.07 5.65
N GLN A 84 -8.64 -9.01 5.20
CA GLN A 84 -9.24 -7.71 4.97
C GLN A 84 -8.78 -7.13 3.63
N GLN A 85 -9.72 -6.78 2.76
CA GLN A 85 -9.43 -5.97 1.58
C GLN A 85 -9.08 -4.54 2.01
N LEU A 86 -7.99 -3.98 1.50
CA LEU A 86 -7.53 -2.63 1.87
C LEU A 86 -7.98 -1.54 0.90
N ASN A 87 -8.23 -1.91 -0.35
CA ASN A 87 -8.84 -1.01 -1.33
C ASN A 87 -10.30 -0.75 -0.97
N THR A 88 -10.72 0.50 -1.05
CA THR A 88 -12.14 0.86 -0.93
C THR A 88 -12.68 1.15 -2.31
N GLU A 89 -13.82 0.55 -2.68
CA GLU A 89 -14.56 0.87 -3.91
C GLU A 89 -15.22 2.27 -3.85
N ASN A 90 -14.86 3.09 -2.87
CA ASN A 90 -15.44 4.41 -2.66
C ASN A 90 -14.61 5.49 -3.38
N THR A 91 -15.10 5.89 -4.55
CA THR A 91 -14.53 6.92 -5.43
C THR A 91 -14.53 8.32 -4.82
N ASP A 92 -15.28 8.55 -3.74
CA ASP A 92 -15.42 9.86 -3.10
C ASP A 92 -14.41 10.06 -1.95
N SER A 93 -13.57 9.06 -1.68
CA SER A 93 -12.51 9.19 -0.67
C SER A 93 -11.24 9.81 -1.28
N ILE A 94 -10.64 10.77 -0.58
CA ILE A 94 -9.32 11.34 -0.91
C ILE A 94 -8.20 10.29 -0.75
N ASP A 95 -8.54 9.10 -0.24
CA ASP A 95 -7.61 8.02 0.00
C ASP A 95 -7.27 7.34 -1.33
N PHE A 96 -6.00 7.43 -1.74
CA PHE A 96 -5.48 6.59 -2.82
C PHE A 96 -5.43 5.14 -2.32
N THR A 97 -6.54 4.43 -2.47
CA THR A 97 -6.65 3.04 -2.00
C THR A 97 -6.29 2.02 -3.08
N ASP A 98 -6.29 2.42 -4.36
CA ASP A 98 -5.80 1.62 -5.48
C ASP A 98 -4.27 1.66 -5.57
N SER A 99 -3.63 0.96 -4.64
CA SER A 99 -2.19 0.89 -4.57
C SER A 99 -1.72 -0.49 -4.11
N GLY A 100 -0.57 -0.89 -4.65
CA GLY A 100 0.08 -2.15 -4.35
C GLY A 100 1.18 -1.94 -3.33
N LEU A 101 1.08 -2.64 -2.22
CA LEU A 101 1.97 -2.50 -1.07
C LEU A 101 3.20 -3.39 -1.29
N TYR A 102 4.39 -2.78 -1.27
CA TYR A 102 5.65 -3.43 -1.63
C TYR A 102 6.69 -3.44 -0.50
N GLU A 103 6.42 -2.77 0.61
CA GLU A 103 7.30 -2.75 1.78
C GLU A 103 6.51 -2.57 3.06
N VAL A 104 6.98 -3.19 4.15
CA VAL A 104 6.41 -3.07 5.49
C VAL A 104 7.53 -3.01 6.52
N HIS A 105 7.43 -2.06 7.43
CA HIS A 105 8.30 -1.88 8.59
C HIS A 105 7.45 -1.85 9.85
N GLU A 106 8.03 -2.34 10.94
CA GLU A 106 7.43 -2.22 12.27
C GLU A 106 7.91 -0.94 12.93
N ILE A 107 6.98 -0.17 13.48
CA ILE A 107 7.28 1.01 14.28
C ILE A 107 6.51 0.96 15.58
N PHE A 108 7.01 1.64 16.61
CA PHE A 108 6.33 1.75 17.89
C PHE A 108 5.95 3.21 18.14
N ILE A 109 4.67 3.44 18.44
CA ILE A 109 4.13 4.74 18.78
C ILE A 109 3.51 4.61 20.17
N ASN A 110 4.05 5.34 21.14
CA ASN A 110 3.60 5.30 22.54
C ASN A 110 3.51 3.87 23.11
N GLY A 111 4.46 3.00 22.76
CA GLY A 111 4.51 1.59 23.18
C GLY A 111 3.62 0.63 22.39
N THR A 112 2.73 1.15 21.53
CA THR A 112 1.88 0.34 20.65
C THR A 112 2.58 0.07 19.31
N LYS A 113 2.51 -1.17 18.83
CA LYS A 113 3.07 -1.56 17.52
C LYS A 113 2.17 -1.10 16.38
N TYR A 114 2.79 -0.52 15.36
CA TYR A 114 2.18 -0.19 14.08
C TYR A 114 3.02 -0.75 12.93
N TYR A 115 2.40 -0.84 11.76
CA TYR A 115 2.99 -1.30 10.51
C TYR A 115 3.03 -0.12 9.55
N LEU A 116 4.20 0.47 9.36
CA LEU A 116 4.47 1.48 8.35
C LEU A 116 4.69 0.76 7.02
N THR A 117 4.02 1.21 5.97
CA THR A 117 4.00 0.50 4.70
C THR A 117 4.27 1.45 3.54
N PHE A 118 4.97 0.96 2.53
CA PHE A 118 5.10 1.66 1.26
C PHE A 118 4.26 0.98 0.19
N ALA A 119 3.48 1.79 -0.51
CA ALA A 119 2.67 1.36 -1.63
C ALA A 119 2.92 2.22 -2.86
N SER A 120 2.60 1.68 -4.03
CA SER A 120 2.67 2.38 -5.32
C SER A 120 1.35 2.24 -6.06
N GLY A 121 0.94 3.31 -6.72
CA GLY A 121 -0.23 3.32 -7.59
C GLY A 121 0.05 4.07 -8.89
N THR A 122 -0.85 3.93 -9.85
CA THR A 122 -0.85 4.79 -11.03
C THR A 122 -1.89 5.89 -10.86
N HIS A 123 -1.66 7.01 -11.54
CA HIS A 123 -2.62 8.11 -11.59
C HIS A 123 -2.75 8.53 -13.06
N GLY A 124 -3.92 9.01 -13.46
CA GLY A 124 -4.17 9.40 -14.85
C GLY A 124 -3.17 10.45 -15.38
N SER A 125 -3.20 10.66 -16.69
CA SER A 125 -2.39 11.70 -17.37
C SER A 125 -0.88 11.52 -17.24
N GLY A 126 -0.39 10.28 -17.26
CA GLY A 126 1.05 9.99 -17.22
C GLY A 126 1.68 10.09 -15.83
N HIS A 127 0.87 10.12 -14.77
CA HIS A 127 1.34 10.19 -13.39
C HIS A 127 1.37 8.82 -12.71
N GLN A 128 2.07 8.77 -11.60
CA GLN A 128 2.08 7.67 -10.65
C GLN A 128 2.30 8.22 -9.25
N LEU A 129 2.12 7.37 -8.26
CA LEU A 129 2.19 7.75 -6.87
C LEU A 129 2.94 6.71 -6.03
N LYS A 130 3.61 7.21 -4.99
CA LYS A 130 4.03 6.42 -3.83
C LYS A 130 3.23 6.88 -2.62
N ILE A 131 2.87 5.95 -1.76
CA ILE A 131 2.09 6.22 -0.55
C ILE A 131 2.82 5.61 0.63
N VAL A 132 2.84 6.33 1.75
CA VAL A 132 3.14 5.77 3.06
C VAL A 132 1.86 5.68 3.88
N GLN A 133 1.51 4.47 4.31
CA GLN A 133 0.35 4.22 5.16
C GLN A 133 0.82 3.56 6.44
N ILE A 134 0.18 3.90 7.56
CA ILE A 134 0.49 3.31 8.87
C ILE A 134 -0.74 2.58 9.35
N PHE A 135 -0.59 1.31 9.72
CA PHE A 135 -1.68 0.47 10.18
C PHE A 135 -1.46 -0.03 11.61
N SER A 136 -2.54 -0.22 12.36
CA SER A 136 -2.55 -1.01 13.60
C SER A 136 -3.56 -2.14 13.50
N ILE A 137 -3.28 -3.24 14.19
CA ILE A 137 -4.28 -4.30 14.41
C ILE A 137 -5.07 -3.90 15.66
N THR A 138 -6.37 -3.70 15.50
CA THR A 138 -7.29 -3.40 16.61
C THR A 138 -8.41 -4.43 16.60
N SER A 139 -8.36 -5.36 17.55
CA SER A 139 -9.24 -6.53 17.60
C SER A 139 -9.18 -7.32 16.27
N ASP A 140 -10.28 -7.35 15.53
CA ASP A 140 -10.42 -8.10 14.27
C ASP A 140 -10.30 -7.18 13.03
N LYS A 141 -9.67 -6.00 13.16
CA LYS A 141 -9.54 -5.03 12.06
C LYS A 141 -8.12 -4.52 11.92
N LEU A 142 -7.71 -4.29 10.67
CA LEU A 142 -6.56 -3.48 10.35
C LEU A 142 -7.02 -2.04 10.13
N VAL A 143 -6.57 -1.13 10.99
CA VAL A 143 -7.02 0.27 11.02
C VAL A 143 -5.90 1.18 10.56
N LYS A 144 -6.19 2.09 9.62
CA LYS A 144 -5.25 3.13 9.20
C LYS A 144 -5.11 4.19 10.30
N CYS A 145 -3.87 4.47 10.70
CA CYS A 145 -3.53 5.57 11.59
C CYS A 145 -3.26 6.84 10.79
N LYS A 146 -4.29 7.46 10.21
CA LYS A 146 -4.10 8.73 9.48
C LYS A 146 -3.55 9.83 10.38
N SER A 147 -3.96 9.83 11.65
CA SER A 147 -3.47 10.75 12.68
C SER A 147 -1.99 10.58 13.04
N CYS A 148 -1.33 9.52 12.54
CA CYS A 148 0.12 9.35 12.64
C CYS A 148 0.88 10.28 11.67
N PHE A 149 0.19 11.07 10.83
CA PHE A 149 0.76 12.14 10.02
C PHE A 149 0.17 13.49 10.46
N ALA A 150 0.94 14.58 10.26
CA ALA A 150 0.58 15.93 10.72
C ALA A 150 -0.81 16.39 10.26
N ASP A 151 -1.17 16.11 9.00
CA ASP A 151 -2.41 16.58 8.36
C ASP A 151 -3.56 15.55 8.42
N ASN A 152 -3.41 14.49 9.23
CA ASN A 152 -4.38 13.39 9.31
C ASN A 152 -4.68 12.74 7.93
N ILE A 153 -3.69 12.68 7.06
CA ILE A 153 -3.74 12.02 5.74
C ILE A 153 -2.49 11.17 5.52
N ASP A 154 -2.60 10.13 4.68
CA ASP A 154 -1.45 9.34 4.27
C ASP A 154 -0.41 10.24 3.54
N LEU A 155 0.88 9.95 3.68
CA LEU A 155 1.91 10.65 2.89
C LEU A 155 1.82 10.17 1.44
N ILE A 156 1.47 11.07 0.52
CA ILE A 156 1.32 10.77 -0.91
C ILE A 156 2.33 11.58 -1.71
N ILE A 157 3.11 10.90 -2.54
CA ILE A 157 4.12 11.49 -3.42
C ILE A 157 3.66 11.23 -4.85
N LYS A 158 3.18 12.27 -5.53
CA LYS A 158 2.79 12.20 -6.95
C LYS A 158 3.97 12.65 -7.82
N TYR A 159 4.22 11.90 -8.88
CA TYR A 159 5.36 12.13 -9.77
C TYR A 159 5.06 11.57 -11.18
N PRO A 160 5.73 12.06 -12.24
CA PRO A 160 5.50 11.58 -13.59
C PRO A 160 6.09 10.18 -13.77
N ARG A 161 5.52 9.38 -14.68
CA ARG A 161 6.00 8.02 -14.99
C ARG A 161 7.41 7.98 -15.58
N SER A 162 7.86 9.09 -16.16
CA SER A 162 9.21 9.26 -16.71
C SER A 162 10.29 9.46 -15.64
N ASP A 163 9.90 9.68 -14.37
CA ASP A 163 10.83 9.98 -13.29
C ASP A 163 10.81 8.92 -12.18
N LYS A 164 11.76 8.98 -11.27
CA LYS A 164 11.91 8.06 -10.13
C LYS A 164 11.76 8.81 -8.81
N ALA A 165 10.72 8.50 -8.05
CA ALA A 165 10.59 9.00 -6.69
C ALA A 165 11.45 8.18 -5.70
N HIS A 166 12.38 8.83 -5.02
CA HIS A 166 13.04 8.25 -3.85
C HIS A 166 12.06 8.23 -2.68
N LEU A 167 12.01 7.11 -1.96
CA LEU A 167 11.25 6.94 -0.72
C LEU A 167 11.95 5.87 0.11
N VAL A 168 12.38 6.21 1.33
CA VAL A 168 13.13 5.34 2.22
C VAL A 168 12.68 5.56 3.66
N PHE A 169 12.62 4.48 4.44
CA PHE A 169 12.46 4.53 5.89
C PHE A 169 13.77 4.16 6.58
N ASN A 170 14.20 4.98 7.54
CA ASN A 170 15.32 4.68 8.41
C ASN A 170 14.81 4.15 9.75
N GLU A 171 14.91 2.84 9.97
CA GLU A 171 14.43 2.19 11.18
C GLU A 171 15.13 2.66 12.46
N ARG A 172 16.40 3.09 12.36
CA ARG A 172 17.19 3.54 13.53
C ARG A 172 16.79 4.93 13.99
N THR A 173 16.53 5.83 13.05
CA THR A 173 16.17 7.22 13.36
C THR A 173 14.66 7.45 13.31
N THR A 174 13.88 6.46 12.87
CA THR A 174 12.43 6.55 12.63
C THR A 174 12.07 7.71 11.72
N GLU A 175 12.80 7.82 10.62
CA GLU A 175 12.67 8.91 9.64
C GLU A 175 12.23 8.37 8.27
N ILE A 176 11.27 9.04 7.64
CA ILE A 176 10.88 8.82 6.25
C ILE A 176 11.55 9.90 5.41
N SER A 177 12.34 9.52 4.41
CA SER A 177 12.92 10.47 3.45
C SER A 177 12.34 10.25 2.06
N TYR A 178 11.95 11.32 1.38
CA TYR A 178 11.31 11.23 0.07
C TYR A 178 11.62 12.41 -0.86
N SER A 179 11.59 12.14 -2.17
CA SER A 179 11.75 13.15 -3.21
C SER A 179 10.56 14.11 -3.25
N GLU A 180 10.84 15.40 -3.33
CA GLU A 180 9.83 16.44 -3.54
C GLU A 180 9.55 16.62 -5.04
N PHE A 181 8.25 16.69 -5.35
CA PHE A 181 7.75 17.01 -6.68
C PHE A 181 6.74 18.14 -6.57
N LYS A 182 6.76 19.07 -7.53
CA LYS A 182 5.78 20.16 -7.63
C LYS A 182 5.06 20.09 -8.96
N LEU A 183 3.76 20.37 -8.96
CA LEU A 183 3.00 20.49 -10.19
C LEU A 183 3.51 21.72 -10.95
N ASP A 184 3.83 21.54 -12.22
CA ASP A 184 4.06 22.62 -13.17
C ASP A 184 2.72 22.91 -13.85
N ASP A 185 2.10 24.03 -13.49
CA ASP A 185 0.78 24.42 -13.98
C ASP A 185 0.77 24.69 -15.49
N ASP A 186 1.92 24.99 -16.10
CA ASP A 186 2.01 25.30 -17.54
C ASP A 186 1.82 24.06 -18.43
N ASN A 187 2.23 22.88 -17.95
CA ASN A 187 2.12 21.63 -18.71
C ASN A 187 1.34 20.53 -18.00
N GLY A 188 0.91 20.74 -16.76
CA GLY A 188 0.13 19.80 -15.96
C GLY A 188 0.91 18.59 -15.45
N PHE A 189 2.25 18.63 -15.49
CA PHE A 189 3.11 17.55 -14.99
C PHE A 189 3.82 17.91 -13.69
N TYR A 190 4.01 16.91 -12.84
CA TYR A 190 4.90 17.05 -11.69
C TYR A 190 6.37 17.08 -12.15
N ARG A 191 7.17 18.00 -11.58
CA ARG A 191 8.63 18.05 -11.77
C ARG A 191 9.35 17.83 -10.46
N SER A 192 10.42 17.04 -10.50
CA SER A 192 11.34 16.89 -9.37
C SER A 192 11.96 18.25 -9.05
N THR A 193 11.96 18.63 -7.78
CA THR A 193 12.64 19.87 -7.33
C THR A 193 14.10 19.61 -6.96
N GLY A 194 14.55 18.35 -6.99
CA GLY A 194 15.87 17.92 -6.49
C GLY A 194 15.97 17.89 -4.95
N LYS A 195 14.95 18.36 -4.23
CA LYS A 195 14.92 18.36 -2.77
C LYS A 195 14.46 17.00 -2.22
N ILE A 196 15.11 16.58 -1.13
CA ILE A 196 14.64 15.46 -0.30
C ILE A 196 14.02 16.03 0.97
N ASN A 197 12.75 15.68 1.20
CA ASN A 197 12.06 15.96 2.44
C ASN A 197 12.29 14.82 3.43
N THR A 198 12.37 15.15 4.72
CA THR A 198 12.48 14.17 5.80
C THR A 198 11.38 14.43 6.83
N LEU A 199 10.59 13.40 7.10
CA LEU A 199 9.68 13.36 8.23
C LEU A 199 10.29 12.52 9.35
N LYS A 200 10.18 12.99 10.59
CA LYS A 200 10.59 12.24 11.77
C LYS A 200 9.40 11.92 12.64
N LEU A 201 9.37 10.73 13.23
CA LEU A 201 8.37 10.38 14.23
C LEU A 201 8.66 11.14 15.54
N ILE A 202 7.79 12.08 15.90
CA ILE A 202 7.85 12.90 17.12
C ILE A 202 6.45 12.90 17.75
N ASP A 203 6.36 12.59 19.04
CA ASP A 203 5.10 12.55 19.80
C ASP A 203 3.98 11.75 19.12
N GLY A 204 4.36 10.64 18.47
CA GLY A 204 3.46 9.73 17.78
C GLY A 204 2.99 10.18 16.40
N LYS A 205 3.58 11.23 15.83
CA LYS A 205 3.30 11.69 14.47
C LYS A 205 4.57 11.87 13.64
N PHE A 206 4.51 11.56 12.37
CA PHE A 206 5.53 11.96 11.40
C PHE A 206 5.35 13.44 11.06
N THR A 207 6.35 14.25 11.38
CA THR A 207 6.36 15.70 11.15
C THR A 207 7.62 16.11 10.39
N THR A 208 7.53 17.20 9.62
CA THR A 208 8.69 17.77 8.91
C THR A 208 9.73 18.22 9.93
N ARG A 209 10.99 17.89 9.65
CA ARG A 209 12.14 18.36 10.43
C ARG A 209 12.43 19.84 10.20
#